data_AF-A0A238X4N9-F1
#
_entry.id   AF-A0A238X4N9-F1
#
_cell.length_a   1.000
_cell.length_b   1.000
_cell.length_c   1.000
_cell.angle_alpha   90.00
_cell.angle_beta   90.00
_cell.angle_gamma   90.00
#
_symmetry.space_group_name_H-M   'P 1'
#
loop_
_entity.id
_entity.type
_entity.pdbx_description
1 polymer ?
#
loop_
_entity_poly.entity_id
_entity_poly.type
_entity_poly.pdbx_seq_one_letter_code
_entity_poly.pdbx_strand_id
1 'polypeptide(L)'
;MKHALILCACVALVPGCDASPEAYPRLLPTDQILAEPTLPDHAPAAATSPAVVDAQAEARAAALRRRADALRGPVIEPDALARIQSD
;
A
#
# COMPACT_ATOMS: atom_id res chain seq x y z
N MET A 1 -3.58 -65.63 -3.89
CA MET A 1 -2.22 -65.05 -3.83
C MET A 1 -1.98 -63.90 -4.82
N LYS A 2 -2.41 -64.00 -6.08
CA LYS A 2 -2.29 -62.90 -7.08
C LYS A 2 -2.98 -61.58 -6.67
N HIS A 3 -4.13 -61.65 -6.00
CA HIS A 3 -4.87 -60.45 -5.58
C HIS A 3 -4.24 -59.69 -4.41
N ALA A 4 -3.47 -60.39 -3.56
CA ALA A 4 -2.76 -59.76 -2.44
C ALA A 4 -1.57 -58.91 -2.92
N LEU A 5 -0.91 -59.31 -4.00
CA LEU A 5 0.18 -58.57 -4.63
C LEU A 5 -0.32 -57.29 -5.33
N ILE A 6 -1.51 -57.33 -5.94
CA ILE A 6 -2.12 -56.16 -6.61
C ILE A 6 -2.56 -55.12 -5.57
N LEU A 7 -3.14 -55.55 -4.45
CA LEU A 7 -3.57 -54.65 -3.38
C LEU A 7 -2.38 -53.92 -2.73
N CYS A 8 -1.25 -54.61 -2.55
CA CYS A 8 -0.03 -54.03 -1.99
C CYS A 8 0.64 -53.03 -2.95
N ALA A 9 0.57 -53.29 -4.26
CA ALA A 9 1.11 -52.40 -5.27
C ALA A 9 0.35 -51.06 -5.35
N CYS A 10 -0.98 -51.05 -5.18
CA CYS A 10 -1.77 -49.81 -5.22
C CYS A 10 -1.49 -48.86 -4.05
N VAL A 11 -1.08 -49.38 -2.87
CA VAL A 11 -0.78 -48.55 -1.69
C VAL A 11 0.58 -47.83 -1.81
N ALA A 12 1.52 -48.39 -2.57
CA ALA A 12 2.84 -47.79 -2.79
C ALA A 12 2.83 -46.61 -3.78
N LEU A 13 1.70 -46.36 -4.45
CA LEU A 13 1.52 -45.31 -5.47
C LEU A 13 0.87 -44.03 -4.94
N VAL A 14 0.84 -43.81 -3.62
CA VAL A 14 0.47 -42.51 -3.03
C VAL A 14 1.76 -41.76 -2.62
N PRO A 15 2.49 -41.12 -3.56
CA PRO A 15 3.50 -40.15 -3.16
C PRO A 15 2.73 -38.91 -2.70
N GLY A 16 2.59 -38.73 -1.39
CA GLY A 16 1.96 -37.52 -0.88
C GLY A 16 1.29 -37.61 0.48
N CYS A 17 1.17 -38.79 1.09
CA CYS A 17 0.89 -38.87 2.52
C CYS A 17 2.21 -38.84 3.32
N ASP A 18 3.07 -37.90 2.95
CA ASP A 18 4.17 -37.51 3.82
C ASP A 18 3.52 -36.76 4.99
N ALA A 19 3.50 -37.39 6.15
CA ALA A 19 3.11 -36.77 7.41
C ALA A 19 4.18 -35.77 7.92
N SER A 20 5.12 -35.38 7.06
CA SER A 20 6.05 -34.29 7.33
C SER A 20 5.28 -32.96 7.30
N PRO A 21 5.33 -32.19 8.39
CA PRO A 21 4.74 -30.84 8.46
C PRO A 21 5.38 -29.84 7.48
N GLU A 22 6.39 -30.26 6.70
CA GLU A 22 7.07 -29.45 5.69
C GLU A 22 6.44 -29.53 4.29
N ALA A 23 5.50 -30.45 4.03
CA ALA A 23 4.87 -30.64 2.72
C ALA A 23 3.69 -29.69 2.43
N TYR A 24 3.17 -28.98 3.46
CA TYR A 24 2.08 -28.02 3.31
C TYR A 24 2.60 -26.60 3.52
N PRO A 25 2.31 -25.63 2.63
CA PRO A 25 2.75 -24.25 2.84
C PRO A 25 2.18 -23.72 4.15
N ARG A 26 2.99 -22.98 4.92
CA ARG A 26 2.48 -22.32 6.13
C ARG A 26 1.26 -21.48 5.74
N LEU A 27 0.17 -21.69 6.47
CA LEU A 27 -1.02 -20.86 6.32
C LEU A 27 -0.63 -19.39 6.53
N LEU A 28 -1.23 -18.52 5.74
CA LEU A 28 -1.10 -17.08 5.89
C LEU A 28 -1.47 -16.73 7.35
N PRO A 29 -0.64 -15.99 8.10
CA PRO A 29 -0.91 -15.68 9.50
C PRO A 29 -2.07 -14.68 9.59
N THR A 30 -3.30 -15.19 9.55
CA THR A 30 -4.54 -14.38 9.50
C THR A 30 -4.61 -13.42 10.68
N ASP A 31 -4.20 -13.85 11.87
CA ASP A 31 -4.19 -13.01 13.07
C ASP A 31 -3.26 -11.80 12.96
N GLN A 32 -2.11 -11.94 12.27
CA GLN A 32 -1.19 -10.81 12.04
C GLN A 32 -1.70 -9.87 10.95
N ILE A 33 -2.42 -10.43 9.97
CA ILE A 33 -2.96 -9.66 8.83
C ILE A 33 -4.18 -8.85 9.24
N LEU A 34 -4.98 -9.37 10.16
CA LEU A 34 -6.16 -8.70 10.70
C LEU A 34 -5.87 -7.92 11.98
N ALA A 35 -4.62 -7.84 12.42
CA ALA A 35 -4.25 -7.03 13.56
C ALA A 35 -4.51 -5.55 13.26
N GLU A 36 -5.13 -4.84 14.21
CA GLU A 36 -5.38 -3.41 14.08
C GLU A 36 -4.03 -2.67 13.92
N PRO A 37 -3.86 -1.89 12.84
CA PRO A 37 -2.62 -1.16 12.63
C PRO A 37 -2.46 -0.05 13.68
N THR A 38 -1.21 0.23 14.06
CA THR A 38 -0.91 1.42 14.85
C THR A 38 -1.17 2.66 14.00
N LEU A 39 -2.22 3.40 14.36
CA LEU A 39 -2.58 4.64 13.68
C LEU A 39 -1.65 5.79 14.10
N PRO A 40 -1.36 6.73 13.19
CA PRO A 40 -0.58 7.92 13.53
C PRO A 40 -1.39 8.89 14.42
N ASP A 41 -0.71 9.75 15.17
CA ASP A 41 -1.31 10.67 16.16
C ASP A 41 -2.42 11.58 15.63
N HIS A 42 -2.45 11.85 14.32
CA HIS A 42 -3.46 12.69 13.68
C HIS A 42 -4.72 11.93 13.25
N ALA A 43 -4.71 10.60 13.25
CA ALA A 43 -5.86 9.78 12.85
C ALA A 43 -7.08 9.92 13.78
N PRO A 44 -6.93 9.96 15.12
CA PRO A 44 -8.08 10.14 16.01
C PRO A 44 -8.84 11.45 15.78
N ALA A 45 -8.14 12.53 15.41
CA ALA A 45 -8.76 13.81 15.10
C ALA A 45 -9.64 13.73 13.84
N ALA A 46 -9.19 13.00 12.81
CA ALA A 46 -9.98 12.76 11.60
C ALA A 46 -11.23 11.89 11.89
N ALA A 47 -11.12 10.89 12.77
CA ALA A 47 -12.24 10.03 13.12
C ALA A 47 -13.30 10.74 14.00
N THR A 48 -12.86 11.60 14.92
CA THR A 48 -13.77 12.25 15.91
C THR A 48 -14.33 13.58 15.44
N SER A 49 -13.62 14.30 14.56
CA SER A 49 -13.97 15.65 14.13
C SER A 49 -13.64 15.89 12.65
N PRO A 50 -14.25 15.12 11.71
CA PRO A 50 -13.93 15.22 10.28
C PRO A 50 -14.13 16.64 9.74
N ALA A 51 -15.23 17.31 10.12
CA ALA A 51 -15.51 18.68 9.70
C ALA A 51 -14.44 19.70 10.14
N VAL A 52 -13.78 19.47 11.29
CA VAL A 52 -12.69 20.34 11.77
C VAL A 52 -11.44 20.13 10.91
N VAL A 53 -11.13 18.87 10.59
CA VAL A 53 -10.01 18.53 9.70
C VAL A 53 -10.22 19.11 8.31
N ASP A 54 -11.43 19.01 7.76
CA ASP A 54 -11.77 19.58 6.45
C ASP A 54 -11.62 21.10 6.46
N ALA A 55 -12.19 21.79 7.46
CA ALA A 55 -12.06 23.23 7.59
C ALA A 55 -10.60 23.70 7.71
N GLN A 56 -9.75 22.95 8.45
CA GLN A 56 -8.33 23.24 8.54
C GLN A 56 -7.60 23.03 7.20
N ALA A 57 -7.94 21.96 6.47
CA ALA A 57 -7.39 21.67 5.16
C ALA A 57 -7.76 22.75 4.14
N GLU A 58 -9.02 23.18 4.12
CA GLU A 58 -9.50 24.27 3.26
C GLU A 58 -8.81 25.60 3.58
N ALA A 59 -8.70 25.95 4.86
CA ALA A 59 -8.00 27.17 5.28
C ALA A 59 -6.53 27.16 4.84
N ARG A 60 -5.86 26.02 4.97
CA ARG A 60 -4.47 25.84 4.52
C ARG A 60 -4.35 25.93 3.00
N ALA A 61 -5.26 25.31 2.26
CA ALA A 61 -5.30 25.41 0.81
C ALA A 61 -5.53 26.84 0.33
N ALA A 62 -6.45 27.58 0.96
CA ALA A 62 -6.70 28.99 0.64
C ALA A 62 -5.47 29.86 0.93
N ALA A 63 -4.78 29.64 2.05
CA ALA A 63 -3.54 30.34 2.36
C ALA A 63 -2.43 30.04 1.33
N LEU A 64 -2.31 28.78 0.90
CA LEU A 64 -1.34 28.39 -0.11
C LEU A 64 -1.64 29.04 -1.47
N ARG A 65 -2.90 29.08 -1.89
CA ARG A 65 -3.33 29.75 -3.13
C ARG A 65 -2.97 31.23 -3.11
N ARG A 66 -3.29 31.94 -2.03
CA ARG A 66 -2.92 33.36 -1.88
C ARG A 66 -1.41 33.58 -2.00
N ARG A 67 -0.61 32.70 -1.39
CA ARG A 67 0.86 32.77 -1.50
C ARG A 67 1.33 32.50 -2.92
N ALA A 68 0.77 31.51 -3.60
CA ALA A 68 1.11 31.21 -4.99
C ALA A 68 0.75 32.37 -5.92
N ASP A 69 -0.41 32.99 -5.72
CA ASP A 69 -0.83 34.16 -6.50
C ASP A 69 0.08 35.38 -6.25
N ALA A 70 0.53 35.59 -5.01
CA ALA A 70 1.49 36.64 -4.68
C ALA A 70 2.88 36.42 -5.30
N LEU A 71 3.26 35.15 -5.53
CA LEU A 71 4.51 34.77 -6.17
C LEU A 71 4.37 34.60 -7.69
N ARG A 72 3.18 34.89 -8.24
CA ARG A 72 2.90 34.68 -9.65
C ARG A 72 3.58 35.76 -10.46
N GLY A 73 4.61 35.36 -11.20
CA GLY A 73 5.38 36.22 -12.07
C GLY A 73 6.19 35.39 -13.07
N PRO A 74 6.93 36.06 -13.97
CA PRO A 74 7.83 35.38 -14.89
C PRO A 74 8.84 34.53 -14.10
N VAL A 75 8.98 33.25 -14.47
CA VAL A 75 10.01 32.36 -13.89
C VAL A 75 11.39 32.71 -14.44
N ILE A 76 11.42 33.20 -15.69
CA ILE A 76 12.62 33.68 -16.37
C ILE A 76 12.45 35.17 -16.59
N GLU A 77 13.47 35.94 -16.20
CA GLU A 77 13.51 37.37 -16.45
C GLU A 77 13.37 37.66 -17.96
N PRO A 78 12.59 38.66 -18.39
CA PRO A 78 12.29 38.91 -19.81
C PRO A 78 13.55 39.04 -20.68
N ASP A 79 14.58 39.70 -20.17
CA ASP A 79 15.85 39.88 -20.88
C ASP A 79 16.63 38.57 -21.02
N ALA A 80 16.54 37.68 -20.04
CA ALA A 80 17.14 36.35 -20.14
C ALA A 80 16.41 35.47 -21.14
N LEU A 81 15.08 35.56 -21.16
CA LEU A 81 14.25 34.86 -22.14
C LEU A 81 14.53 35.33 -23.58
N ALA A 82 14.69 36.65 -23.78
CA ALA A 82 14.98 37.23 -25.09
C ALA A 82 16.31 36.72 -25.67
N ARG A 83 17.35 36.56 -24.84
CA ARG A 83 18.65 36.00 -25.27
C ARG A 83 18.55 34.54 -25.72
N ILE A 84 17.79 33.72 -25.00
CA ILE A 84 17.59 32.31 -25.34
C ILE A 84 16.84 32.16 -26.67
N GLN A 85 15.95 33.08 -27.00
CA GLN A 85 15.15 33.03 -28.24
C GLN A 85 15.86 33.60 -29.48
N SER A 86 16.96 34.32 -29.29
CA SER A 86 17.76 34.89 -30.38
C SER A 86 18.92 33.98 -30.85
N ASP A 87 19.21 32.92 -30.10
CA ASP A 87 20.19 31.88 -30.44
C ASP A 87 19.53 30.74 -31.25
#